data_AF-A0A955ZJE4-F1
#
_entry.id   AF-A0A955ZJE4-F1
#
_cell.length_a   1.000
_cell.length_b   1.000
_cell.length_c   1.000
_cell.angle_alpha   90.00
_cell.angle_beta   90.00
_cell.angle_gamma   90.00
#
_symmetry.space_group_name_H-M   'P 1'
#
loop_
_entity.id
_entity.type
_entity.pdbx_description
1 polymer ?
#
loop_
_entity_poly.entity_id
_entity_poly.type
_entity_poly.pdbx_seq_one_letter_code
_entity_poly.pdbx_strand_id
1 'polypeptide(L)' 'SGGASGSGGAAGSGGAAGSGGATSGASCVGYCGSSSSVPGSDPACYCDPACVNYGDCCDDYASACQ' A
#
# COMPACT_ATOMS: atom_id res chain seq x y z
N SER A 1 10.76 -26.35 -26.46
CA SER A 1 9.33 -26.03 -26.22
C SER A 1 9.06 -26.18 -24.73
N GLY A 2 8.91 -25.08 -24.00
CA GLY A 2 8.58 -25.06 -22.57
C GLY A 2 7.53 -23.98 -22.32
N GLY A 3 6.37 -24.40 -21.80
CA GLY A 3 5.11 -23.67 -21.83
C GLY A 3 4.99 -22.50 -20.85
N ALA A 4 4.00 -21.65 -21.14
CA ALA A 4 3.69 -20.40 -20.50
C ALA A 4 3.21 -20.54 -19.05
N SER A 5 3.78 -19.71 -18.17
CA SER A 5 3.26 -19.43 -16.83
C SER A 5 2.02 -18.55 -16.93
N GLY A 6 0.85 -19.13 -16.72
CA GLY A 6 -0.40 -18.41 -16.47
C GLY A 6 -0.74 -18.49 -14.99
N SER A 7 -0.69 -17.36 -14.29
CA SER A 7 -1.21 -17.24 -12.92
C SER A 7 -2.53 -16.49 -12.98
N GLY A 8 -3.63 -17.24 -13.02
CA GLY A 8 -4.98 -16.69 -12.90
C GLY A 8 -5.59 -16.98 -11.52
N GLY A 9 -6.22 -15.96 -10.95
CA GLY A 9 -7.25 -16.02 -9.91
C GLY A 9 -6.77 -15.66 -8.50
N ALA A 10 -7.57 -15.06 -7.60
CA ALA A 10 -8.88 -14.41 -7.63
C ALA A 10 -9.12 -13.85 -6.22
N ALA A 11 -9.75 -12.67 -6.07
CA ALA A 11 -10.55 -12.21 -4.91
C ALA A 11 -10.64 -10.67 -4.99
N GLY A 12 -11.74 -9.98 -4.75
CA GLY A 12 -13.08 -10.35 -4.31
C GLY A 12 -13.76 -9.03 -3.92
N SER A 13 -14.84 -8.67 -4.60
CA SER A 13 -15.64 -7.48 -4.28
C SER A 13 -16.53 -7.80 -3.09
N GLY A 14 -16.20 -7.31 -1.89
CA GLY A 14 -17.06 -7.50 -0.73
C GLY A 14 -16.44 -6.93 0.55
N GLY A 15 -16.82 -5.71 0.91
CA GLY A 15 -16.51 -5.15 2.23
C GLY A 15 -17.51 -5.63 3.28
N ALA A 16 -17.02 -5.86 4.51
CA ALA A 16 -17.68 -5.48 5.76
C ALA A 16 -16.82 -5.83 6.98
N ALA A 17 -16.42 -4.78 7.71
CA ALA A 17 -16.27 -4.68 9.16
C ALA A 17 -15.65 -5.88 9.92
N GLY A 18 -14.34 -5.79 10.17
CA GLY A 18 -13.64 -6.56 11.19
C GLY A 18 -12.70 -5.64 11.98
N SER A 19 -13.13 -5.20 13.16
CA SER A 19 -12.32 -4.44 14.10
C SER A 19 -11.14 -5.30 14.58
N GLY A 20 -9.94 -5.03 14.05
CA GLY A 20 -8.73 -5.76 14.45
C GLY A 20 -7.53 -5.71 13.51
N GLY A 21 -7.53 -4.86 12.47
CA GLY A 21 -6.38 -4.70 11.59
C GLY A 21 -5.55 -3.49 11.99
N ALA A 22 -4.55 -3.67 12.85
CA ALA A 22 -3.34 -2.91 12.61
C ALA A 22 -2.92 -3.26 11.17
N THR A 23 -2.82 -2.27 10.30
CA THR A 23 -2.19 -2.36 8.98
C THR A 23 -0.76 -2.85 9.19
N SER A 24 -0.59 -4.17 9.34
CA SER A 24 0.70 -4.77 9.62
C SER A 24 1.49 -4.78 8.32
N GLY A 25 2.03 -3.62 7.91
CA GLY A 25 3.07 -3.57 6.88
C GLY A 25 3.16 -2.29 6.06
N ALA A 26 2.15 -1.43 6.05
CA ALA A 26 2.22 -0.21 5.25
C ALA A 26 3.07 0.84 5.98
N SER A 27 4.34 0.91 5.60
CA SER A 27 5.34 1.82 6.16
C SER A 27 6.11 2.47 5.03
N CYS A 28 6.45 3.74 5.20
CA CYS A 28 7.30 4.45 4.26
C CYS A 28 8.79 4.09 4.36
N VAL A 29 9.20 3.26 5.32
CA VAL A 29 10.58 2.77 5.43
C VAL A 29 10.96 1.99 4.16
N GLY A 30 11.89 2.54 3.38
CA GLY A 30 12.33 1.98 2.10
C GLY A 30 11.47 2.36 0.89
N TYR A 31 10.43 3.19 1.07
CA TYR A 31 9.52 3.64 0.01
C TYR A 31 9.49 5.18 -0.15
N CYS A 32 10.29 5.95 0.60
CA CYS A 32 10.34 7.41 0.50
C CYS A 32 10.58 7.88 -0.94
N GLY A 33 9.72 8.78 -1.43
CA GLY A 33 9.75 9.32 -2.79
C GLY A 33 9.07 8.45 -3.85
N SER A 34 8.57 7.26 -3.49
CA SER A 34 7.81 6.40 -4.42
C SER A 34 6.42 6.97 -4.68
N SER A 35 6.10 7.18 -5.96
CA SER A 35 4.75 7.54 -6.44
C SER A 35 3.81 6.35 -6.58
N SER A 36 4.28 5.14 -6.29
CA SER A 36 3.44 3.93 -6.19
C SER A 36 3.04 3.70 -4.74
N SER A 37 1.83 3.18 -4.53
CA SER A 37 1.35 2.87 -3.19
C SER A 37 2.20 1.78 -2.52
N VAL A 38 2.31 1.85 -1.20
CA VAL A 38 3.06 0.85 -0.44
C VAL A 38 2.38 -0.51 -0.58
N PRO A 39 3.12 -1.60 -0.90
CA PRO A 39 2.54 -2.93 -1.04
C PRO A 39 1.80 -3.36 0.22
N GLY A 40 0.56 -3.81 0.06
CA GLY A 40 -0.27 -4.25 1.19
C GLY A 40 -0.88 -3.10 2.03
N SER A 41 -0.78 -1.85 1.57
CA SER A 41 -1.56 -0.74 2.14
C SER A 41 -3.03 -0.85 1.75
N ASP A 42 -3.91 -0.79 2.75
CA ASP A 42 -5.36 -0.68 2.60
C ASP A 42 -5.92 0.24 3.71
N PRO A 43 -6.46 1.42 3.38
CA PRO A 43 -6.47 2.02 2.04
C PRO A 43 -5.05 2.25 1.51
N ALA A 44 -4.92 2.35 0.18
CA ALA A 44 -3.64 2.61 -0.46
C ALA A 44 -3.01 3.90 0.09
N CYS A 45 -1.74 3.82 0.52
CA CYS A 45 -0.99 4.96 1.01
C CYS A 45 0.31 5.15 0.24
N TYR A 46 0.78 6.39 0.20
CA TYR A 46 1.89 6.84 -0.62
C TYR A 46 2.98 7.50 0.23
N CYS A 47 4.20 7.51 -0.30
CA CYS A 47 5.38 8.02 0.39
C CYS A 47 6.13 9.06 -0.44
N ASP A 48 5.51 9.58 -1.49
CA ASP A 48 5.98 10.74 -2.26
C ASP A 48 5.47 12.05 -1.62
N PRO A 49 6.12 13.20 -1.85
CA PRO A 49 5.75 14.46 -1.21
C PRO A 49 4.36 14.99 -1.60
N ALA A 50 3.78 14.53 -2.71
CA ALA A 50 2.43 14.94 -3.07
C ALA A 50 1.37 14.29 -2.17
N CYS A 51 1.70 13.22 -1.43
CA CYS A 51 0.75 12.54 -0.54
C CYS A 51 0.16 13.49 0.51
N VAL A 52 0.92 14.51 0.93
CA VAL A 52 0.47 15.53 1.89
C VAL A 52 -0.65 16.39 1.30
N ASN A 53 -0.59 16.65 -0.01
CA ASN A 53 -1.59 17.44 -0.72
C ASN A 53 -2.85 16.61 -1.05
N TYR A 54 -2.70 15.30 -1.29
CA TYR A 54 -3.82 14.39 -1.55
C TYR A 54 -4.45 13.81 -0.28
N GLY A 55 -3.73 13.81 0.84
CA GLY A 55 -4.19 13.25 2.12
C GLY A 55 -4.11 11.73 2.17
N ASP A 56 -3.21 11.13 1.39
CA ASP A 56 -3.03 9.67 1.24
C ASP A 56 -1.62 9.20 1.66
N CYS A 57 -0.93 9.97 2.51
CA CYS A 57 0.33 9.53 3.11
C CYS A 57 0.14 8.31 4.01
N CYS A 58 1.13 7.42 4.06
CA CYS A 58 1.18 6.42 5.13
C CYS A 58 1.39 7.11 6.49
N ASP A 59 0.89 6.49 7.57
CA ASP A 59 0.91 7.08 8.93
C ASP A 59 2.32 7.47 9.40
N ASP A 60 3.35 6.75 8.97
CA ASP A 60 4.74 6.96 9.38
C ASP A 60 5.54 7.87 8.43
N TYR A 61 4.92 8.44 7.39
CA TYR A 61 5.59 9.28 6.39
C TYR A 61 6.45 10.39 7.02
N ALA A 62 5.91 11.11 8.02
CA ALA A 62 6.62 12.19 8.68
C ALA A 62 7.83 11.71 9.50
N SER A 63 7.76 10.53 10.10
CA SER A 63 8.88 9.96 10.86
C SER A 63 9.89 9.20 10.00
N ALA A 64 9.48 8.70 8.83
CA ALA A 64 10.31 7.87 7.96
C ALA A 64 11.01 8.66 6.84
N CYS A 65 10.39 9.74 6.33
CA CYS A 65 10.81 10.41 5.10
C CYS A 65 11.01 11.92 5.19
N GLN A 66 10.70 12.57 6.32
CA GLN A 66 10.95 14.01 6.55
C GLN A 66 12.12 14.24 7.50
#